data_AF-A0A3D6EDP0-F1
#
_entry.id   AF-A0A3D6EDP0-F1
#
_cell.length_a   1.000
_cell.length_b   1.000
_cell.length_c   1.000
_cell.angle_alpha   90.00
_cell.angle_beta   90.00
_cell.angle_gamma   90.00
#
_symmetry.space_group_name_H-M   'P 1'
#
loop_
_entity.id
_entity.type
_entity.pdbx_description
1 polymer ?
#
loop_
_entity_poly.entity_id
_entity_poly.type
_entity_poly.pdbx_seq_one_letter_code
_entity_poly.pdbx_strand_id
1 'polypeptide(L)'
;MVRPALTAGDTVKEMLRYDMQDTLSCLERTSEYEIRLFKERTGKQFLRNKERTSERSAYITFMAEDAIIDTITIDGYRASQIISQFNLRNDSLELWINSRKAFPDTIKLGVRYLKTDSTGTLSPVTEDIKLPLAKEKRTFSKTPRKTLTKQDTTCVVKMEADPQTVEQNGFVLEFKYPIISENFADVRFTSINPRQVESEEKYSITRDSLNLRKYILRPESALKHGYEYRVK
;
A
#
# COMPACT_ATOMS: atom_id res chain seq x y z
N MET A 1 -6.29 -65.91 9.08
CA MET A 1 -5.09 -65.81 9.93
C MET A 1 -4.14 -64.82 9.27
N VAL A 2 -4.15 -63.56 9.70
CA VAL A 2 -3.29 -62.50 9.14
C VAL A 2 -1.96 -62.53 9.88
N ARG A 3 -0.85 -62.73 9.17
CA ARG A 3 0.50 -62.63 9.75
C ARG A 3 1.04 -61.23 9.45
N PRO A 4 1.43 -60.44 10.46
CA PRO A 4 2.08 -59.16 10.21
C PRO A 4 3.46 -59.43 9.60
N ALA A 5 3.78 -58.77 8.47
CA ALA A 5 5.03 -58.96 7.73
C ALA A 5 6.09 -57.89 8.04
N LEU A 6 5.74 -56.87 8.82
CA LEU A 6 6.66 -55.80 9.22
C LEU A 6 6.84 -55.85 10.74
N THR A 7 7.99 -56.37 11.16
CA THR A 7 8.48 -56.24 12.53
C THR A 7 9.13 -54.87 12.66
N ALA A 8 8.66 -54.03 13.59
CA ALA A 8 9.28 -52.75 13.91
C ALA A 8 10.75 -52.99 14.32
N GLY A 9 11.70 -52.58 13.48
CA GLY A 9 13.12 -52.65 13.78
C GLY A 9 13.66 -51.27 14.17
N ASP A 10 14.65 -51.22 15.06
CA ASP A 10 15.31 -49.99 15.53
C ASP A 10 16.09 -49.22 14.44
N THR A 11 16.09 -49.74 13.20
CA THR A 11 16.75 -49.15 12.02
C THR A 11 15.80 -48.37 11.11
N VAL A 12 14.51 -48.36 11.43
CA VAL A 12 13.50 -47.54 10.75
C VAL A 12 13.80 -46.07 11.08
N LYS A 13 14.03 -45.23 10.07
CA LYS A 13 14.47 -43.82 10.26
C LYS A 13 13.54 -43.04 11.17
N GLU A 14 12.27 -43.41 11.17
CA GLU A 14 11.18 -42.84 11.95
C GLU A 14 11.24 -43.21 13.45
N MET A 15 11.95 -44.29 13.83
CA MET A 15 12.12 -44.74 15.22
C MET A 15 13.49 -44.42 15.81
N LEU A 16 14.40 -43.82 15.04
CA LEU A 16 15.69 -43.39 15.54
C LEU A 16 15.52 -42.27 16.57
N ARG A 17 16.22 -42.39 17.69
CA ARG A 17 16.26 -41.36 18.73
C ARG A 17 17.21 -40.25 18.29
N TYR A 18 16.68 -39.07 18.04
CA TYR A 18 17.46 -37.89 17.68
C TYR A 18 17.77 -37.04 18.91
N ASP A 19 18.98 -36.46 18.93
CA ASP A 19 19.33 -35.42 19.87
C ASP A 19 18.73 -34.09 19.38
N MET A 20 17.98 -33.40 20.25
CA MET A 20 17.35 -32.12 19.92
C MET A 20 18.37 -30.99 19.70
N GLN A 21 19.63 -31.19 20.11
CA GLN A 21 20.72 -30.25 19.84
C GLN A 21 21.33 -30.44 18.43
N ASP A 22 21.11 -31.60 17.79
CA ASP A 22 21.57 -31.87 16.43
C ASP A 22 20.51 -31.45 15.40
N THR A 23 20.60 -30.18 15.00
CA THR A 23 19.68 -29.54 14.06
C THR A 23 19.68 -30.16 12.66
N LEU A 24 20.80 -30.73 12.19
CA LEU A 24 20.89 -31.30 10.84
C LEU A 24 20.08 -32.60 10.75
N SER A 25 20.28 -33.49 11.72
CA SER A 25 19.56 -34.76 11.79
C SER A 25 18.05 -34.57 12.03
N CYS A 26 17.68 -33.50 12.73
CA CYS A 26 16.28 -33.13 12.96
C CYS A 26 15.57 -32.59 11.71
N LEU A 27 16.29 -31.89 10.81
CA LEU A 27 15.75 -31.35 9.56
C LEU A 27 15.60 -32.42 8.47
N GLU A 28 16.46 -33.44 8.47
CA GLU A 28 16.37 -34.59 7.55
C GLU A 28 15.19 -35.53 7.86
N ARG A 29 14.44 -35.27 8.94
CA ARG A 29 13.28 -36.05 9.32
C ARG A 29 12.17 -35.93 8.29
N THR A 30 11.84 -37.05 7.65
CA THR A 30 10.65 -37.16 6.81
C THR A 30 9.40 -37.15 7.69
N SER A 31 8.70 -36.03 7.74
CA SER A 31 7.37 -35.98 8.35
C SER A 31 6.36 -36.66 7.43
N GLU A 32 5.72 -37.72 7.89
CA GLU A 32 4.65 -38.39 7.13
C GLU A 32 3.44 -37.47 6.91
N TYR A 33 3.21 -36.53 7.85
CA TYR A 33 2.12 -35.56 7.79
C TYR A 33 2.63 -34.15 8.08
N GLU A 34 2.34 -33.22 7.17
CA GLU A 34 2.54 -31.78 7.34
C GLU A 34 1.20 -31.14 7.74
N ILE A 35 1.05 -30.70 8.99
CA ILE A 35 -0.15 -29.98 9.41
C ILE A 35 0.04 -28.50 9.07
N ARG A 36 -0.65 -28.06 8.02
CA ARG A 36 -0.71 -26.63 7.67
C ARG A 36 -1.83 -25.96 8.45
N LEU A 37 -1.47 -25.06 9.36
CA LEU A 37 -2.44 -24.25 10.09
C LEU A 37 -2.82 -23.04 9.24
N PHE A 38 -4.05 -23.03 8.73
CA PHE A 38 -4.59 -21.87 8.01
C PHE A 38 -5.24 -20.90 9.01
N LYS A 39 -4.96 -19.61 8.84
CA LYS A 39 -5.76 -18.58 9.50
C LYS A 39 -7.09 -18.48 8.77
N GLU A 40 -8.18 -18.73 9.47
CA GLU A 40 -9.52 -18.55 8.94
C GLU A 40 -9.76 -17.06 8.62
N ARG A 41 -10.34 -16.78 7.46
CA ARG A 41 -10.71 -15.42 7.10
C ARG A 41 -11.87 -14.99 7.99
N THR A 42 -11.69 -13.91 8.74
CA THR A 42 -12.76 -13.38 9.58
C THR A 42 -13.85 -12.78 8.71
N GLY A 43 -15.04 -13.39 8.70
CA GLY A 43 -16.20 -12.89 7.95
C GLY A 43 -16.98 -11.77 8.64
N LYS A 44 -16.61 -11.38 9.87
CA LYS A 44 -17.30 -10.30 10.59
C LYS A 44 -16.78 -8.94 10.14
N GLN A 45 -17.62 -8.16 9.48
CA GLN A 45 -17.32 -6.79 9.07
C GLN A 45 -17.64 -5.82 10.20
N PHE A 46 -16.60 -5.17 10.72
CA PHE A 46 -16.71 -4.04 11.64
C PHE A 46 -15.45 -3.18 11.51
N LEU A 47 -15.55 -1.90 11.88
CA LEU A 47 -14.41 -1.00 11.92
C LEU A 47 -13.39 -1.46 12.97
N ARG A 48 -12.17 -1.75 12.52
CA ARG A 48 -11.08 -2.27 13.35
C ARG A 48 -10.16 -1.17 13.84
N ASN A 49 -9.43 -0.53 12.92
CA ASN A 49 -8.51 0.56 13.25
C ASN A 49 -8.92 1.85 12.56
N LYS A 50 -8.62 2.96 13.23
CA LYS A 50 -8.88 4.32 12.79
C LYS A 50 -7.70 5.19 13.20
N GLU A 51 -7.02 5.77 12.23
CA GLU A 51 -5.84 6.57 12.49
C GLU A 51 -5.77 7.79 11.58
N ARG A 52 -5.27 8.89 12.12
CA ARG A 52 -4.88 10.05 11.33
C ARG A 52 -3.41 9.90 10.93
N THR A 53 -3.17 9.57 9.66
CA THR A 53 -1.82 9.33 9.13
C THR A 53 -1.06 10.64 8.89
N SER A 54 -1.76 11.71 8.50
CA SER A 54 -1.18 13.03 8.28
C SER A 54 -2.22 14.12 8.60
N GLU A 55 -1.81 15.38 8.50
CA GLU A 55 -2.71 16.52 8.64
C GLU A 55 -3.87 16.47 7.63
N ARG A 56 -3.60 16.00 6.40
CA ARG A 56 -4.55 15.89 5.28
C ARG A 56 -4.94 14.47 4.91
N SER A 57 -4.46 13.46 5.65
CA SER A 57 -4.77 12.06 5.36
C SER A 57 -5.17 11.27 6.58
N ALA A 58 -6.05 10.31 6.37
CA ALA A 58 -6.55 9.39 7.37
C ALA A 58 -6.55 7.97 6.80
N TYR A 59 -6.53 7.01 7.70
CA TYR A 59 -6.53 5.59 7.40
C TYR A 59 -7.54 4.89 8.28
N ILE A 60 -8.41 4.10 7.65
CA ILE A 60 -9.36 3.24 8.36
C ILE A 60 -9.25 1.81 7.84
N THR A 61 -9.50 0.85 8.72
CA THR A 61 -9.49 -0.57 8.38
C THR A 61 -10.72 -1.25 8.93
N PHE A 62 -11.20 -2.22 8.18
CA PHE A 62 -12.28 -3.12 8.53
C PHE A 62 -11.69 -4.49 8.84
N MET A 63 -12.40 -5.27 9.63
CA MET A 63 -11.95 -6.62 9.99
C MET A 63 -12.20 -7.65 8.86
N ALA A 64 -13.21 -7.43 8.04
CA ALA A 64 -13.53 -8.28 6.89
C ALA A 64 -12.84 -7.80 5.61
N GLU A 65 -12.50 -8.74 4.74
CA GLU A 65 -12.17 -8.50 3.33
C GLU A 65 -13.44 -8.02 2.60
N ASP A 66 -13.28 -7.25 1.51
CA ASP A 66 -14.40 -6.75 0.70
C ASP A 66 -15.49 -5.99 1.49
N ALA A 67 -15.04 -5.05 2.33
CA ALA A 67 -15.93 -4.25 3.15
C ALA A 67 -16.89 -3.40 2.29
N ILE A 68 -18.20 -3.61 2.47
CA ILE A 68 -19.23 -2.84 1.78
C ILE A 68 -19.45 -1.50 2.50
N ILE A 69 -19.06 -0.41 1.84
CA ILE A 69 -19.19 0.97 2.33
C ILE A 69 -20.15 1.73 1.41
N ASP A 70 -21.18 2.35 1.99
CA ASP A 70 -22.15 3.15 1.24
C ASP A 70 -21.67 4.58 1.03
N THR A 71 -21.19 5.23 2.09
CA THR A 71 -20.92 6.68 2.05
C THR A 71 -19.90 7.09 3.10
N ILE A 72 -19.03 8.02 2.72
CA ILE A 72 -18.02 8.61 3.58
C ILE A 72 -18.20 10.11 3.58
N THR A 73 -18.34 10.68 4.77
CA THR A 73 -18.53 12.11 4.98
C THR A 73 -17.51 12.63 5.97
N ILE A 74 -16.99 13.83 5.72
CA ILE A 74 -16.09 14.51 6.65
C ILE A 74 -16.69 15.86 6.97
N ASP A 75 -16.88 16.14 8.25
CA ASP A 75 -17.45 17.39 8.74
C ASP A 75 -16.68 18.60 8.18
N GLY A 76 -17.38 19.52 7.52
CA GLY A 76 -16.81 20.72 6.90
C GLY A 76 -16.22 20.58 5.49
N TYR A 77 -16.25 19.38 4.88
CA TYR A 77 -15.73 19.13 3.52
C TYR A 77 -16.79 18.54 2.60
N ARG A 78 -16.72 18.87 1.31
CA ARG A 78 -17.61 18.29 0.28
C ARG A 78 -17.06 16.93 -0.17
N ALA A 79 -17.95 16.03 -0.62
CA ALA A 79 -17.55 14.74 -1.17
C ALA A 79 -16.53 14.87 -2.32
N SER A 80 -16.65 15.90 -3.17
CA SER A 80 -15.70 16.18 -4.26
C SER A 80 -14.29 16.56 -3.81
N GLN A 81 -14.11 16.87 -2.52
CA GLN A 81 -12.81 17.20 -1.91
C GLN A 81 -12.19 16.01 -1.19
N ILE A 82 -12.90 14.89 -1.10
CA ILE A 82 -12.46 13.68 -0.43
C ILE A 82 -12.02 12.70 -1.50
N ILE A 83 -10.76 12.29 -1.43
CA ILE A 83 -10.19 11.25 -2.30
C ILE A 83 -10.05 10.01 -1.42
N SER A 84 -10.58 8.88 -1.88
CA SER A 84 -10.52 7.62 -1.16
C SER A 84 -9.92 6.53 -2.04
N GLN A 85 -9.10 5.67 -1.44
CA GLN A 85 -8.53 4.51 -2.11
C GLN A 85 -8.66 3.27 -1.24
N PHE A 86 -9.17 2.19 -1.82
CA PHE A 86 -9.14 0.87 -1.22
C PHE A 86 -7.84 0.14 -1.53
N ASN A 87 -7.42 -0.70 -0.60
CA ASN A 87 -6.41 -1.72 -0.84
C ASN A 87 -6.98 -2.86 -1.70
N LEU A 88 -6.12 -3.71 -2.27
CA LEU A 88 -6.49 -4.86 -3.10
C LEU A 88 -7.46 -5.84 -2.41
N ARG A 89 -7.40 -5.95 -1.08
CA ARG A 89 -8.31 -6.79 -0.29
C ARG A 89 -9.62 -6.10 0.10
N ASN A 90 -9.77 -4.81 -0.24
CA ASN A 90 -10.91 -3.97 0.12
C ASN A 90 -11.24 -3.95 1.62
N ASP A 91 -10.27 -4.24 2.48
CA ASP A 91 -10.38 -4.21 3.94
C ASP A 91 -9.88 -2.88 4.53
N SER A 92 -9.12 -2.12 3.76
CA SER A 92 -8.38 -0.95 4.21
C SER A 92 -8.63 0.21 3.27
N LEU A 93 -8.87 1.39 3.85
CA LEU A 93 -9.19 2.60 3.11
C LEU A 93 -8.28 3.75 3.51
N GLU A 94 -7.54 4.26 2.54
CA GLU A 94 -6.79 5.51 2.63
C GLU A 94 -7.68 6.67 2.19
N LEU A 95 -7.69 7.73 2.98
CA LEU A 95 -8.48 8.93 2.76
C LEU A 95 -7.55 10.14 2.68
N TRP A 96 -7.75 10.99 1.67
CA TRP A 96 -7.08 12.27 1.53
C TRP A 96 -8.09 13.39 1.35
N ILE A 97 -7.77 14.55 1.91
CA ILE A 97 -8.60 15.73 1.80
C ILE A 97 -7.89 16.76 0.93
N ASN A 98 -8.49 17.03 -0.22
CA ASN A 98 -8.07 18.05 -1.16
C ASN A 98 -8.79 19.37 -0.86
N SER A 99 -8.26 20.14 0.08
CA SER A 99 -8.78 21.47 0.40
C SER A 99 -7.66 22.42 0.79
N ARG A 100 -7.81 23.68 0.39
CA ARG A 100 -6.94 24.79 0.80
C ARG A 100 -7.29 25.36 2.17
N LYS A 101 -8.40 24.91 2.77
CA LYS A 101 -8.81 25.35 4.11
C LYS A 101 -7.82 24.84 5.16
N ALA A 102 -7.71 25.59 6.26
CA ALA A 102 -6.97 25.12 7.43
C ALA A 102 -7.63 23.83 7.96
N PHE A 103 -6.81 22.86 8.30
CA PHE A 103 -7.30 21.55 8.75
C PHE A 103 -7.68 21.62 10.23
N PRO A 104 -8.83 21.05 10.62
CA PRO A 104 -9.18 20.99 12.03
C PRO A 104 -8.23 20.03 12.77
N ASP A 105 -8.00 20.33 14.05
CA ASP A 105 -7.19 19.48 14.94
C ASP A 105 -7.77 18.07 15.07
N THR A 106 -9.10 17.96 15.02
CA THR A 106 -9.82 16.68 15.00
C THR A 106 -10.69 16.59 13.76
N ILE A 107 -10.43 15.60 12.91
CA ILE A 107 -11.31 15.26 11.78
C ILE A 107 -12.47 14.44 12.35
N LYS A 108 -13.72 14.80 12.02
CA LYS A 108 -14.89 13.98 12.28
C LYS A 108 -15.30 13.30 10.97
N LEU A 109 -15.15 11.99 10.94
CA LEU A 109 -15.42 11.14 9.80
C LEU A 109 -16.70 10.35 10.07
N GLY A 110 -17.75 10.59 9.32
CA GLY A 110 -18.96 9.77 9.33
C GLY A 110 -18.86 8.70 8.25
N VAL A 111 -18.81 7.43 8.65
CA VAL A 111 -18.74 6.28 7.73
C VAL A 111 -20.04 5.49 7.82
N ARG A 112 -20.76 5.37 6.70
CA ARG A 112 -21.92 4.50 6.56
C ARG A 112 -21.49 3.22 5.84
N TYR A 113 -21.57 2.09 6.52
CA TYR A 113 -21.10 0.80 6.03
C TYR A 113 -21.95 -0.36 6.56
N LEU A 114 -21.84 -1.54 5.95
CA LEU A 114 -22.50 -2.74 6.47
C LEU A 114 -21.69 -3.36 7.62
N LYS A 115 -22.30 -3.48 8.78
CA LYS A 115 -21.70 -4.10 9.96
C LYS A 115 -22.35 -5.44 10.24
N THR A 116 -21.54 -6.44 10.58
CA THR A 116 -22.03 -7.74 11.02
C THR A 116 -22.61 -7.62 12.42
N ASP A 117 -23.90 -7.91 12.54
CA ASP A 117 -24.62 -7.91 13.81
C ASP A 117 -24.35 -9.19 14.62
N SER A 118 -24.84 -9.24 15.86
CA SER A 118 -24.83 -10.39 16.77
C SER A 118 -25.38 -11.68 16.14
N THR A 119 -26.31 -11.55 15.19
CA THR A 119 -26.92 -12.65 14.42
C THR A 119 -26.08 -13.12 13.22
N GLY A 120 -24.94 -12.48 12.95
CA GLY A 120 -24.07 -12.79 11.81
C GLY A 120 -24.52 -12.18 10.48
N THR A 121 -25.57 -11.35 10.48
CA THR A 121 -26.10 -10.69 9.28
C THR A 121 -25.51 -9.29 9.08
N LEU A 122 -25.38 -8.85 7.83
CA LEU A 122 -24.89 -7.50 7.48
C LEU A 122 -26.03 -6.49 7.57
N SER A 123 -25.86 -5.47 8.42
CA SER A 123 -26.82 -4.39 8.62
C SER A 123 -26.17 -3.03 8.42
N PRO A 124 -26.85 -2.04 7.79
CA PRO A 124 -26.29 -0.73 7.56
C PRO A 124 -26.15 0.04 8.88
N VAL A 125 -24.93 0.48 9.18
CA VAL A 125 -24.60 1.25 10.38
C VAL A 125 -23.84 2.50 9.98
N THR A 126 -24.13 3.62 10.65
CA THR A 126 -23.36 4.85 10.53
C THR A 126 -22.53 5.03 11.80
N GLU A 127 -21.20 5.10 11.65
CA GLU A 127 -20.28 5.35 12.75
C GLU A 127 -19.59 6.70 12.59
N ASP A 128 -19.71 7.53 13.63
CA ASP A 128 -19.01 8.81 13.73
C ASP A 128 -17.66 8.63 14.42
N ILE A 129 -16.60 8.86 13.66
CA ILE A 129 -15.22 8.62 14.06
C ILE A 129 -14.51 9.95 14.27
N LYS A 130 -13.94 10.14 15.46
CA LYS A 130 -13.07 11.29 15.77
C LYS A 130 -11.61 10.89 15.56
N LEU A 131 -10.93 11.60 14.67
CA LEU A 131 -9.52 11.39 14.30
C LEU A 131 -8.69 12.61 14.76
N PRO A 132 -8.20 12.61 16.01
CA PRO A 132 -7.31 13.67 16.49
C PRO A 132 -5.95 13.60 15.79
N LEU A 133 -5.35 14.75 15.52
CA LEU A 133 -3.99 14.83 14.99
C LEU A 133 -2.97 14.66 16.12
N ALA A 134 -2.14 13.63 16.02
CA ALA A 134 -0.99 13.47 16.91
C ALA A 134 -0.02 14.65 16.72
N LYS A 135 0.54 15.18 17.81
CA LYS A 135 1.42 16.36 17.79
C LYS A 135 2.62 16.20 16.85
N GLU A 136 3.16 14.99 16.76
CA GLU A 136 4.30 14.62 15.92
C GLU A 136 3.99 14.63 14.41
N LYS A 137 2.72 14.42 14.04
CA LYS A 137 2.27 14.33 12.65
C LYS A 137 1.83 15.68 12.07
N ARG A 138 2.04 16.77 12.82
CA ARG A 138 1.77 18.14 12.37
C ARG A 138 2.87 18.58 11.41
N THR A 139 2.51 18.67 10.13
CA THR A 139 3.42 19.12 9.07
C THR A 139 3.40 20.64 8.94
N PHE A 140 2.22 21.27 9.03
CA PHE A 140 2.15 22.73 9.08
C PHE A 140 2.37 23.18 10.51
N SER A 141 3.62 23.55 10.83
CA SER A 141 3.84 24.40 11.99
C SER A 141 2.98 25.66 11.82
N LYS A 142 2.43 26.22 12.90
CA LYS A 142 1.79 27.55 12.89
C LYS A 142 2.85 28.65 12.64
N THR A 143 3.80 28.44 11.74
CA THR A 143 4.70 29.50 11.31
C THR A 143 3.82 30.56 10.64
N PRO A 144 3.93 31.83 11.09
CA PRO A 144 3.21 32.91 10.45
C PRO A 144 3.54 32.89 8.96
N ARG A 145 2.58 33.30 8.12
CA ARG A 145 2.54 33.32 6.63
C ARG A 145 3.79 33.85 5.88
N LYS A 146 4.92 34.11 6.53
CA LYS A 146 6.15 34.66 5.98
C LYS A 146 7.20 33.63 5.56
N THR A 147 7.04 32.34 5.91
CA THR A 147 8.03 31.31 5.53
C THR A 147 7.35 30.04 5.00
N LEU A 148 6.51 30.19 3.97
CA LEU A 148 6.13 29.04 3.16
C LEU A 148 7.36 28.64 2.36
N THR A 149 8.02 27.53 2.70
CA THR A 149 9.12 27.04 1.87
C THR A 149 8.53 26.40 0.62
N LYS A 150 9.27 26.42 -0.50
CA LYS A 150 8.81 25.82 -1.76
C LYS A 150 8.42 24.35 -1.57
N GLN A 151 9.06 23.64 -0.63
CA GLN A 151 8.78 22.26 -0.24
C GLN A 151 7.37 22.03 0.33
N ASP A 152 6.75 23.04 0.96
CA ASP A 152 5.38 22.94 1.49
C ASP A 152 4.30 23.06 0.39
N THR A 153 4.70 23.53 -0.80
CA THR A 153 3.82 23.77 -1.96
C THR A 153 4.16 22.87 -3.14
N THR A 154 5.36 22.25 -3.14
CA THR A 154 5.85 21.40 -4.23
C THR A 154 5.46 19.95 -3.95
N CYS A 155 4.96 19.26 -4.97
CA CYS A 155 4.74 17.82 -4.90
C CYS A 155 6.06 17.14 -4.55
N VAL A 156 6.17 16.57 -3.36
CA VAL A 156 7.32 15.73 -3.00
C VAL A 156 7.16 14.41 -3.73
N VAL A 157 8.02 14.19 -4.72
CA VAL A 157 8.07 12.99 -5.55
C VAL A 157 9.27 12.17 -5.16
N LYS A 158 9.07 10.89 -4.91
CA LYS A 158 10.14 9.90 -4.87
C LYS A 158 10.20 9.22 -6.23
N MET A 159 11.39 9.23 -6.85
CA MET A 159 11.62 8.50 -8.09
C MET A 159 12.46 7.27 -7.77
N GLU A 160 11.93 6.10 -8.07
CA GLU A 160 12.62 4.83 -7.91
C GLU A 160 12.79 4.16 -9.28
N ALA A 161 14.01 3.70 -9.54
CA ALA A 161 14.40 3.07 -10.79
C ALA A 161 15.50 2.06 -10.48
N ASP A 162 15.22 0.78 -10.70
CA ASP A 162 16.19 -0.30 -10.54
C ASP A 162 16.84 -0.64 -11.89
N PRO A 163 18.16 -0.42 -12.08
CA PRO A 163 18.85 -0.64 -13.34
C PRO A 163 18.60 -2.00 -14.01
N GLN A 164 18.33 -3.04 -13.22
CA GLN A 164 18.09 -4.38 -13.76
C GLN A 164 16.66 -4.57 -14.30
N THR A 165 15.69 -3.81 -13.78
CA THR A 165 14.26 -4.01 -14.10
C THR A 165 13.62 -2.80 -14.76
N VAL A 166 14.35 -1.68 -14.96
CA VAL A 166 13.82 -0.47 -15.62
C VAL A 166 13.23 -0.75 -17.00
N GLU A 167 13.79 -1.70 -17.78
CA GLU A 167 13.24 -2.06 -19.09
C GLU A 167 11.83 -2.68 -19.00
N GLN A 168 11.54 -3.43 -17.93
CA GLN A 168 10.22 -4.07 -17.73
C GLN A 168 9.27 -3.20 -16.92
N ASN A 169 9.77 -2.59 -15.84
CA ASN A 169 8.98 -1.87 -14.84
C ASN A 169 8.85 -0.37 -15.12
N GLY A 170 9.77 0.20 -15.91
CA GLY A 170 9.86 1.65 -16.14
C GLY A 170 10.37 2.42 -14.93
N PHE A 171 10.26 3.74 -14.99
CA PHE A 171 10.58 4.65 -13.89
C PHE A 171 9.34 4.83 -13.03
N VAL A 172 9.46 4.54 -11.73
CA VAL A 172 8.35 4.65 -10.78
C VAL A 172 8.41 6.00 -10.08
N LEU A 173 7.33 6.77 -10.21
CA LEU A 173 7.13 8.05 -9.54
C LEU A 173 6.08 7.86 -8.44
N GLU A 174 6.48 7.96 -7.18
CA GLU A 174 5.58 7.89 -6.03
C GLU A 174 5.42 9.27 -5.38
N PHE A 175 4.18 9.75 -5.33
CA PHE A 175 3.82 11.02 -4.74
C PHE A 175 3.39 10.84 -3.28
N LYS A 176 3.72 11.81 -2.42
CA LYS A 176 3.26 11.79 -1.01
C LYS A 176 1.72 11.88 -0.89
N TYR A 177 1.08 12.60 -1.81
CA TYR A 177 -0.36 12.81 -1.87
C TYR A 177 -0.88 12.56 -3.29
N PRO A 178 -2.13 12.13 -3.47
CA PRO A 178 -2.71 11.92 -4.80
C PRO A 178 -2.80 13.24 -5.58
N ILE A 179 -2.49 13.18 -6.87
CA ILE A 179 -2.55 14.32 -7.78
C ILE A 179 -3.97 14.43 -8.34
N ILE A 180 -4.52 15.64 -8.40
CA ILE A 180 -5.87 15.90 -8.91
C ILE A 180 -5.86 16.23 -10.40
N SER A 181 -4.84 16.96 -10.86
CA SER A 181 -4.65 17.35 -12.25
C SER A 181 -3.28 16.91 -12.72
N GLU A 182 -3.27 16.02 -13.70
CA GLU A 182 -2.07 15.48 -14.32
C GLU A 182 -1.64 16.43 -15.44
N ASN A 183 -0.57 17.20 -15.24
CA ASN A 183 0.09 17.91 -16.32
C ASN A 183 1.57 17.51 -16.32
N PHE A 184 1.91 16.56 -17.19
CA PHE A 184 3.27 16.08 -17.37
C PHE A 184 3.96 16.70 -18.60
N ALA A 185 3.41 17.78 -19.19
CA ALA A 185 3.98 18.40 -20.39
C ALA A 185 5.42 18.92 -20.19
N ASP A 186 5.81 19.21 -18.95
CA ASP A 186 7.13 19.72 -18.60
C ASP A 186 8.16 18.60 -18.34
N VAL A 187 7.72 17.34 -18.23
CA VAL A 187 8.64 16.22 -17.96
C VAL A 187 9.48 15.97 -19.20
N ARG A 188 10.81 16.01 -19.05
CA ARG A 188 11.75 15.75 -20.15
C ARG A 188 12.48 14.44 -19.92
N PHE A 189 12.40 13.55 -20.91
CA PHE A 189 13.16 12.32 -20.94
C PHE A 189 14.27 12.43 -21.98
N THR A 190 15.52 12.50 -21.51
CA THR A 190 16.70 12.67 -22.36
C THR A 190 17.62 11.45 -22.27
N SER A 191 18.05 10.92 -23.41
CA SER A 191 19.12 9.92 -23.48
C SER A 191 20.43 10.56 -23.94
N ILE A 192 21.53 10.15 -23.32
CA ILE A 192 22.88 10.62 -23.62
C ILE A 192 23.66 9.44 -24.20
N ASN A 193 24.10 9.59 -25.45
CA ASN A 193 24.92 8.57 -26.12
C ASN A 193 26.34 8.54 -25.53
N PRO A 194 27.11 7.45 -25.74
CA PRO A 194 28.55 7.40 -25.42
C PRO A 194 29.38 8.53 -26.07
N ARG A 195 28.83 9.18 -27.11
CA ARG A 195 29.42 10.36 -27.78
C ARG A 195 28.95 11.71 -27.19
N GLN A 196 28.32 11.71 -26.01
CA GLN A 196 27.75 12.88 -25.31
C GLN A 196 26.71 13.68 -26.11
N VAL A 197 26.04 13.05 -27.07
CA VAL A 197 24.93 13.67 -27.80
C VAL A 197 23.65 13.42 -27.05
N GLU A 198 22.94 14.48 -26.68
CA GLU A 198 21.64 14.43 -26.03
C GLU A 198 20.53 14.23 -27.08
N SER A 199 19.61 13.32 -26.81
CA SER A 199 18.41 13.11 -27.63
C SER A 199 17.17 13.07 -26.73
N GLU A 200 16.14 13.82 -27.10
CA GLU A 200 14.84 13.75 -26.42
C GLU A 200 14.10 12.50 -26.92
N GLU A 201 13.75 11.62 -26.00
CA GLU A 201 13.04 10.39 -26.30
C GLU A 201 11.57 10.51 -25.88
N LYS A 202 10.69 9.86 -26.65
CA LYS A 202 9.28 9.79 -26.32
C LYS A 202 9.04 8.86 -25.15
N TYR A 203 8.10 9.25 -24.29
CA TYR A 203 7.72 8.49 -23.12
C TYR A 203 6.19 8.47 -22.98
N SER A 204 5.69 7.44 -22.30
CA SER A 204 4.30 7.30 -21.89
C SER A 204 4.24 7.29 -20.36
N ILE A 205 3.34 8.08 -19.77
CA ILE A 205 3.07 8.05 -18.34
C ILE A 205 1.71 7.41 -18.13
N THR A 206 1.69 6.34 -17.34
CA THR A 206 0.45 5.65 -16.95
C THR A 206 0.32 5.70 -15.43
N ARG A 207 -0.86 6.08 -14.94
CA ARG A 207 -1.19 5.99 -13.52
C ARG A 207 -1.45 4.54 -13.13
N ASP A 208 -0.93 4.11 -11.99
CA ASP A 208 -1.19 2.78 -11.44
C ASP A 208 -2.68 2.63 -11.09
N SER A 209 -3.29 1.50 -11.47
CA SER A 209 -4.68 1.19 -11.16
C SER A 209 -4.91 0.92 -9.67
N LEU A 210 -3.90 0.41 -8.97
CA LEU A 210 -3.99 0.02 -7.57
C LEU A 210 -3.50 1.12 -6.62
N ASN A 211 -2.66 2.04 -7.08
CA ASN A 211 -2.11 3.12 -6.26
C ASN A 211 -2.26 4.49 -6.95
N LEU A 212 -3.19 5.32 -6.47
CA LEU A 212 -3.43 6.67 -7.00
C LEU A 212 -2.22 7.61 -6.85
N ARG A 213 -1.27 7.27 -5.98
CA ARG A 213 -0.03 8.01 -5.76
C ARG A 213 1.11 7.57 -6.66
N LYS A 214 0.96 6.47 -7.40
CA LYS A 214 2.03 5.88 -8.19
C LYS A 214 1.78 6.09 -9.68
N TYR A 215 2.80 6.59 -10.35
CA TYR A 215 2.84 6.78 -11.79
C TYR A 215 4.03 6.02 -12.34
N ILE A 216 3.85 5.41 -13.51
CA ILE A 216 4.88 4.65 -14.19
C ILE A 216 5.18 5.36 -15.49
N LEU A 217 6.41 5.83 -15.63
CA LEU A 217 6.93 6.40 -16.86
C LEU A 217 7.66 5.29 -17.62
N ARG A 218 7.15 4.98 -18.82
CA ARG A 218 7.77 4.01 -19.73
C ARG A 218 8.30 4.71 -20.97
N PRO A 219 9.58 4.53 -21.33
CA PRO A 219 10.08 4.98 -22.62
C PRO A 219 9.38 4.19 -23.75
N GLU A 220 9.05 4.86 -24.86
CA GLU A 220 8.53 4.16 -26.05
C GLU A 220 9.65 3.43 -26.82
N SER A 221 10.88 3.90 -26.63
CA SER A 221 12.07 3.32 -27.26
C SER A 221 12.70 2.29 -26.34
N ALA A 222 13.18 1.18 -26.91
CA ALA A 222 13.98 0.21 -26.16
C ALA A 222 15.27 0.88 -25.65
N LEU A 223 15.56 0.72 -24.36
CA LEU A 223 16.76 1.26 -23.75
C LEU A 223 17.98 0.57 -24.36
N LYS A 224 18.87 1.37 -24.96
CA LYS A 224 20.13 0.91 -25.53
C LYS A 224 21.20 0.76 -24.45
N HIS A 225 21.97 -0.32 -24.55
CA HIS A 225 23.12 -0.58 -23.68
C HIS A 225 24.21 0.48 -23.86
N GLY A 226 24.71 1.04 -22.76
CA GLY A 226 25.75 2.08 -22.74
C GLY A 226 25.25 3.53 -22.87
N TYR A 227 23.93 3.76 -22.83
CA TYR A 227 23.32 5.09 -22.87
C TYR A 227 22.94 5.52 -21.45
N GLU A 228 23.11 6.80 -21.12
CA GLU A 228 22.67 7.37 -19.84
C GLU A 228 21.29 8.03 -20.02
N TYR A 229 20.30 7.66 -19.21
CA TYR A 229 18.95 8.22 -19.28
C TYR A 229 18.70 9.17 -18.11
N ARG A 230 18.14 10.34 -18.39
CA ARG A 230 17.79 11.36 -17.39
C ARG A 230 16.33 11.77 -17.54
N VAL A 231 15.63 11.81 -16.41
CA VAL A 231 14.29 12.37 -16.27
C VAL A 231 14.44 13.69 -15.52
N LYS A 232 13.89 14.79 -16.05
CA LYS A 232 13.88 16.11 -15.42
C LYS A 232 12.48 16.69 -15.35
#